data_AF-A0A8S1Y420-F1
#
_entry.id   AF-A0A8S1Y420-F1
#
_cell.length_a   1.000
_cell.length_b   1.000
_cell.length_c   1.000
_cell.angle_alpha   90.00
_cell.angle_beta   90.00
_cell.angle_gamma   90.00
#
_symmetry.space_group_name_H-M   'P 1'
#
loop_
_entity.id
_entity.type
_entity.pdbx_description
1 polymer ?
#
loop_
_entity_poly.entity_id
_entity_poly.type
_entity_poly.pdbx_seq_one_letter_code
_entity_poly.pdbx_strand_id
1 'polypeptide(L)'
;MIYFFVLLAVVRSVYVGEALCGTLNVVNDCENSGYCKVDAGTCIALPCYMVNEVAACRSGPSGSGIPTGALSSKCDSLEQFSLQYDNVCVDKGDGKLNFAFVRFSKTTDGSALQTTGSSTTLVGALTAVEANMFSLYTINPWKSPEASQTAATLKTELEAILDKYISFYQVLIDTTNSHPFYLERTTYQALQLIRDYVGFDYTMRRAILPKIWQVAEIALFRIAKFSPAYYQTNYYFINFASCPYSRRELKVNGQLNTVRIDWNAYAYTANGFVQVYSYAAEQFGIRNALTDIIALRPTTSVATAQTISLDTGFTGFYLEWTWTDTNLVVVEKDIKLYQFDESAATAADVVKQVTTTITCVSSTKTCKTANIVTPITTATTRINYYFSYGPGKCVDKTEVQCKLSIEQGAQCVYNPAITTDYKCS
;
A
#
# COMPACT_ATOMS: atom_id res chain seq x y z
N MET A 1 -15.21 -51.35 -29.42
CA MET A 1 -13.99 -50.52 -29.28
C MET A 1 -14.10 -49.09 -29.83
N ILE A 2 -15.21 -48.68 -30.46
CA ILE A 2 -15.38 -47.30 -30.96
C ILE A 2 -15.96 -46.36 -29.88
N TYR A 3 -16.72 -46.87 -28.91
CA TYR A 3 -17.32 -46.05 -27.84
C TYR A 3 -16.33 -45.61 -26.73
N PHE A 4 -15.17 -46.26 -26.59
CA PHE A 4 -14.16 -45.88 -25.57
C PHE A 4 -13.27 -44.71 -26.04
N PHE A 5 -13.06 -44.57 -27.36
CA PHE A 5 -12.30 -43.44 -27.94
C PHE A 5 -13.12 -42.15 -28.00
N VAL A 6 -14.46 -42.22 -28.05
CA VAL A 6 -15.33 -41.04 -28.01
C VAL A 6 -15.39 -40.43 -26.60
N LEU A 7 -15.24 -41.24 -25.54
CA LEU A 7 -15.18 -40.73 -24.15
C LEU A 7 -13.84 -40.05 -23.82
N LEU A 8 -12.74 -40.41 -24.49
CA LEU A 8 -11.44 -39.74 -24.35
C LEU A 8 -11.33 -38.43 -25.17
N ALA A 9 -12.24 -38.19 -26.12
CA ALA A 9 -12.24 -36.99 -26.96
C ALA A 9 -13.04 -35.81 -26.38
N VAL A 10 -13.83 -36.02 -25.32
CA VAL A 10 -14.72 -34.98 -24.76
C VAL A 10 -14.16 -34.35 -23.48
N VAL A 11 -13.13 -34.93 -22.87
CA VAL A 11 -12.36 -34.23 -21.83
C VAL A 11 -11.32 -33.36 -22.52
N ARG A 12 -11.77 -32.30 -23.22
CA ARG A 12 -10.89 -31.14 -23.40
C ARG A 12 -10.59 -30.68 -21.98
N SER A 13 -9.40 -31.02 -21.50
CA SER A 13 -8.79 -30.35 -20.37
C SER A 13 -8.85 -28.86 -20.69
N VAL A 14 -9.83 -28.15 -20.12
CA VAL A 14 -9.82 -26.69 -20.13
C VAL A 14 -8.53 -26.34 -19.42
N TYR A 15 -7.58 -25.82 -20.18
CA TYR A 15 -6.30 -25.40 -19.62
C TYR A 15 -6.60 -24.33 -18.58
N VAL A 16 -5.85 -24.37 -17.48
CA VAL A 16 -6.02 -23.43 -16.37
C VAL A 16 -5.92 -22.01 -16.93
N GLY A 17 -6.86 -21.13 -16.56
CA GLY A 17 -6.87 -19.74 -17.00
C GLY A 17 -7.68 -19.41 -18.26
N GLU A 18 -8.29 -20.39 -18.95
CA GLU A 18 -8.96 -20.13 -20.24
C GLU A 18 -10.47 -19.86 -20.15
N ALA A 19 -11.12 -20.39 -19.11
CA ALA A 19 -12.55 -20.22 -18.95
C ALA A 19 -12.88 -18.76 -18.63
N LEU A 20 -13.79 -18.14 -19.38
CA LEU A 20 -14.28 -16.81 -19.03
C LEU A 20 -15.00 -16.87 -17.68
N CYS A 21 -14.80 -15.88 -16.81
CA CYS A 21 -15.40 -15.88 -15.47
C CYS A 21 -16.92 -16.08 -15.49
N GLY A 22 -17.62 -15.47 -16.44
CA GLY A 22 -19.08 -15.63 -16.60
C GLY A 22 -19.53 -17.06 -16.96
N THR A 23 -18.62 -17.98 -17.26
CA THR A 23 -18.91 -19.40 -17.52
C THR A 23 -18.69 -20.28 -16.28
N LEU A 24 -18.05 -19.75 -15.23
CA LEU A 24 -17.83 -20.43 -13.95
C LEU A 24 -19.07 -20.27 -13.07
N ASN A 25 -20.03 -21.18 -13.23
CA ASN A 25 -21.31 -21.12 -12.53
C ASN A 25 -21.25 -21.65 -11.07
N VAL A 26 -20.15 -22.29 -10.69
CA VAL A 26 -19.94 -22.80 -9.33
C VAL A 26 -19.09 -21.78 -8.56
N VAL A 27 -19.61 -21.28 -7.44
CA VAL A 27 -18.94 -20.31 -6.56
C VAL A 27 -17.52 -20.76 -6.22
N ASN A 28 -17.37 -22.02 -5.84
CA ASN A 28 -16.07 -22.59 -5.48
C ASN A 28 -15.07 -22.61 -6.66
N ASP A 29 -15.53 -22.87 -7.89
CA ASP A 29 -14.66 -22.85 -9.06
C ASP A 29 -14.27 -21.41 -9.42
N CYS A 30 -15.20 -20.47 -9.26
CA CYS A 30 -14.93 -19.05 -9.44
C CYS A 30 -13.84 -18.54 -8.48
N GLU A 31 -13.98 -18.84 -7.18
CA GLU A 31 -13.04 -18.39 -6.15
C GLU A 31 -11.67 -19.08 -6.24
N ASN A 32 -11.64 -20.35 -6.62
CA ASN A 32 -10.39 -21.11 -6.77
C ASN A 32 -9.70 -20.91 -8.13
N SER A 33 -10.34 -20.22 -9.08
CA SER A 33 -9.79 -19.98 -10.42
C SER A 33 -8.48 -19.18 -10.39
N GLY A 34 -8.31 -18.29 -9.40
CA GLY A 34 -7.16 -17.40 -9.29
C GLY A 34 -7.21 -16.14 -10.16
N TYR A 35 -8.23 -15.99 -11.01
CA TYR A 35 -8.42 -14.83 -11.89
C TYR A 35 -9.86 -14.31 -11.92
N CYS A 36 -10.78 -14.95 -11.20
CA CYS A 36 -12.16 -14.53 -11.03
C CYS A 36 -12.53 -14.36 -9.54
N LYS A 37 -13.64 -13.66 -9.28
CA LYS A 37 -14.27 -13.53 -7.97
C LYS A 37 -15.79 -13.58 -8.10
N VAL A 38 -16.46 -13.99 -7.03
CA VAL A 38 -17.92 -13.86 -6.93
C VAL A 38 -18.29 -12.45 -6.50
N ASP A 39 -19.18 -11.82 -7.25
CA ASP A 39 -19.75 -10.51 -6.94
C ASP A 39 -21.27 -10.55 -7.17
N ALA A 40 -22.03 -10.21 -6.12
CA ALA A 40 -23.50 -10.30 -6.11
C ALA A 40 -24.07 -11.63 -6.67
N GLY A 41 -23.40 -12.76 -6.42
CA GLY A 41 -23.81 -14.08 -6.91
C GLY A 41 -23.41 -14.40 -8.35
N THR A 42 -22.65 -13.53 -9.01
CA THR A 42 -22.12 -13.72 -10.37
C THR A 42 -20.60 -13.84 -10.35
N CYS A 43 -20.03 -14.67 -11.23
CA CYS A 43 -18.57 -14.79 -11.33
C CYS A 43 -18.03 -13.76 -12.33
N ILE A 44 -17.17 -12.86 -11.85
CA ILE A 44 -16.58 -11.77 -12.64
C ILE A 44 -15.05 -11.77 -12.55
N ALA A 45 -14.39 -11.12 -13.50
CA ALA A 45 -12.94 -11.04 -13.54
C ALA A 45 -12.37 -10.23 -12.35
N LEU A 46 -11.24 -10.69 -11.84
CA LEU A 46 -10.41 -9.89 -10.93
C LEU A 46 -9.68 -8.77 -11.71
N PRO A 47 -9.35 -7.64 -11.05
CA PRO A 47 -8.33 -6.72 -11.55
C PRO A 47 -7.02 -7.44 -11.87
N CYS A 48 -6.30 -7.04 -12.93
CA CYS A 48 -5.12 -7.77 -13.40
C CYS A 48 -4.06 -7.94 -12.28
N TYR A 49 -3.83 -6.92 -11.46
CA TYR A 49 -2.89 -7.01 -10.34
C TYR A 49 -3.30 -8.03 -9.25
N MET A 50 -4.57 -8.41 -9.16
CA MET A 50 -5.07 -9.38 -8.19
C MET A 50 -5.04 -10.82 -8.71
N VAL A 51 -4.85 -11.00 -10.02
CA VAL A 51 -4.73 -12.31 -10.66
C VAL A 51 -3.45 -12.98 -10.17
N ASN A 52 -3.58 -14.22 -9.70
CA ASN A 52 -2.45 -15.08 -9.32
C ASN A 52 -2.29 -16.30 -10.25
N GLU A 53 -3.15 -16.43 -11.26
CA GLU A 53 -3.04 -17.42 -12.34
C GLU A 53 -2.53 -16.77 -13.63
N VAL A 54 -1.26 -17.01 -13.95
CA VAL A 54 -0.59 -16.37 -15.10
C VAL A 54 -1.17 -16.79 -16.44
N ALA A 55 -1.69 -18.02 -16.56
CA ALA A 55 -2.25 -18.49 -17.81
C ALA A 55 -3.48 -17.68 -18.23
N ALA A 56 -4.20 -17.07 -17.28
CA ALA A 56 -5.34 -16.21 -17.57
C ALA A 56 -4.98 -14.93 -18.34
N CYS A 57 -3.75 -14.42 -18.20
CA CYS A 57 -3.29 -13.20 -18.87
C CYS A 57 -2.35 -13.44 -20.06
N ARG A 58 -2.01 -14.70 -20.37
CA ARG A 58 -1.15 -15.01 -21.53
C ARG A 58 -1.95 -14.91 -22.83
N SER A 59 -1.41 -14.18 -23.79
CA SER A 59 -1.86 -14.26 -25.17
C SER A 59 -1.11 -15.40 -25.87
N GLY A 60 -1.84 -16.42 -26.33
CA GLY A 60 -1.27 -17.49 -27.13
C GLY A 60 -0.77 -16.94 -28.47
N PRO A 61 0.48 -17.20 -28.90
CA PRO A 61 0.92 -16.81 -30.23
C PRO A 61 0.03 -17.45 -31.30
N SER A 62 -0.39 -16.68 -32.30
CA SER A 62 -1.23 -17.19 -33.39
C SER A 62 -0.57 -18.41 -34.06
N GLY A 63 -1.27 -19.54 -34.13
CA GLY A 63 -0.77 -20.79 -34.70
C GLY A 63 0.13 -21.64 -33.78
N SER A 64 0.39 -21.25 -32.53
CA SER A 64 1.22 -22.02 -31.58
C SER A 64 0.52 -23.15 -30.84
N GLY A 65 -0.82 -23.21 -30.89
CA GLY A 65 -1.62 -24.16 -30.11
C GLY A 65 -1.67 -23.87 -28.60
N ILE A 66 -0.96 -22.85 -28.11
CA ILE A 66 -1.11 -22.33 -26.74
C ILE A 66 -2.44 -21.57 -26.70
N PRO A 67 -3.40 -21.96 -25.85
CA PRO A 67 -4.69 -21.31 -25.91
C PRO A 67 -4.66 -19.99 -25.15
N THR A 68 -5.56 -19.11 -25.56
CA THR A 68 -5.58 -17.70 -25.14
C THR A 68 -6.26 -17.58 -23.79
N GLY A 69 -5.57 -16.99 -22.81
CA GLY A 69 -6.12 -16.78 -21.47
C GLY A 69 -7.38 -15.91 -21.47
N ALA A 70 -8.28 -16.18 -20.52
CA ALA A 70 -9.58 -15.54 -20.39
C ALA A 70 -9.51 -14.01 -20.26
N LEU A 71 -8.39 -13.49 -19.72
CA LEU A 71 -8.15 -12.08 -19.47
C LEU A 71 -7.10 -11.45 -20.40
N SER A 72 -6.55 -12.19 -21.36
CA SER A 72 -5.51 -11.71 -22.29
C SER A 72 -5.90 -10.49 -23.15
N SER A 73 -7.19 -10.15 -23.22
CA SER A 73 -7.68 -8.92 -23.85
C SER A 73 -7.47 -7.67 -23.00
N LYS A 74 -7.35 -7.83 -21.67
CA LYS A 74 -7.26 -6.76 -20.67
C LYS A 74 -5.99 -6.79 -19.84
N CYS A 75 -5.37 -7.95 -19.70
CA CYS A 75 -4.17 -8.15 -18.89
C CYS A 75 -3.04 -8.74 -19.74
N ASP A 76 -1.82 -8.35 -19.43
CA ASP A 76 -0.59 -9.00 -19.88
C ASP A 76 0.07 -9.75 -18.72
N SER A 77 0.81 -10.82 -19.01
CA SER A 77 1.65 -11.49 -18.02
C SER A 77 2.90 -10.67 -17.73
N LEU A 78 3.29 -10.58 -16.45
CA LEU A 78 4.56 -9.97 -16.07
C LEU A 78 5.74 -10.87 -16.49
N GLU A 79 6.66 -10.32 -17.29
CA GLU A 79 7.84 -11.06 -17.78
C GLU A 79 8.87 -11.35 -16.68
N GLN A 80 8.96 -10.47 -15.68
CA GLN A 80 9.83 -10.62 -14.52
C GLN A 80 9.02 -10.44 -13.25
N PHE A 81 9.14 -11.41 -12.34
CA PHE A 81 8.52 -11.37 -11.03
C PHE A 81 9.60 -11.35 -9.95
N SER A 82 9.43 -10.49 -8.94
CA SER A 82 10.22 -10.59 -7.72
C SER A 82 9.67 -11.73 -6.88
N LEU A 83 10.53 -12.59 -6.33
CA LEU A 83 10.15 -13.69 -5.44
C LEU A 83 9.43 -13.23 -4.16
N GLN A 84 9.41 -11.92 -3.88
CA GLN A 84 8.79 -11.33 -2.71
C GLN A 84 7.29 -11.04 -2.90
N TYR A 85 6.78 -11.08 -4.14
CA TYR A 85 5.44 -10.63 -4.50
C TYR A 85 4.64 -11.68 -5.29
N ASP A 86 3.32 -11.66 -5.14
CA ASP A 86 2.37 -12.65 -5.71
C ASP A 86 1.76 -12.22 -7.05
N ASN A 87 2.03 -11.00 -7.54
CA ASN A 87 1.44 -10.51 -8.77
C ASN A 87 2.04 -11.24 -9.98
N VAL A 88 1.19 -11.76 -10.88
CA VAL A 88 1.64 -12.41 -12.12
C VAL A 88 1.09 -11.75 -13.40
N CYS A 89 0.10 -10.87 -13.26
CA CYS A 89 -0.47 -10.12 -14.38
C CYS A 89 -0.47 -8.61 -14.09
N VAL A 90 -0.50 -7.83 -15.17
CA VAL A 90 -0.60 -6.37 -15.20
C VAL A 90 -1.63 -5.95 -16.24
N ASP A 91 -2.14 -4.73 -16.14
CA ASP A 91 -3.02 -4.17 -17.16
C ASP A 91 -2.29 -4.12 -18.52
N LYS A 92 -3.05 -4.39 -19.59
CA LYS A 92 -2.49 -4.59 -20.92
C LYS A 92 -1.84 -3.32 -21.45
N GLY A 93 -0.60 -3.45 -21.92
CA GLY A 93 0.17 -2.33 -22.47
C GLY A 93 0.95 -1.49 -21.44
N ASP A 94 0.79 -1.74 -20.14
CA ASP A 94 1.56 -1.03 -19.11
C ASP A 94 3.02 -1.50 -19.03
N GLY A 95 3.28 -2.78 -19.32
CA GLY A 95 4.62 -3.40 -19.33
C GLY A 95 5.30 -3.52 -17.95
N LYS A 96 4.71 -2.98 -16.87
CA LYS A 96 5.20 -3.09 -15.49
C LYS A 96 4.08 -2.84 -14.49
N LEU A 97 4.14 -3.46 -13.32
CA LEU A 97 3.16 -3.24 -12.25
C LEU A 97 3.41 -1.90 -11.54
N ASN A 98 2.35 -1.11 -11.33
CA ASN A 98 2.45 0.06 -10.46
C ASN A 98 2.69 -0.38 -8.99
N PHE A 99 3.64 0.27 -8.32
CA PHE A 99 4.00 0.02 -6.91
C PHE A 99 2.79 0.07 -5.96
N ALA A 100 1.79 0.90 -6.27
CA ALA A 100 0.51 0.93 -5.56
C ALA A 100 -0.26 -0.40 -5.55
N PHE A 101 0.02 -1.30 -6.50
CA PHE A 101 -0.71 -2.55 -6.74
C PHE A 101 0.13 -3.81 -6.48
N VAL A 102 1.36 -3.65 -6.00
CA VAL A 102 2.17 -4.77 -5.54
C VAL A 102 1.48 -5.50 -4.39
N ARG A 103 1.60 -6.83 -4.38
CA ARG A 103 1.01 -7.73 -3.40
C ARG A 103 2.09 -8.62 -2.81
N PHE A 104 2.28 -8.54 -1.51
CA PHE A 104 3.00 -9.54 -0.75
C PHE A 104 2.21 -10.84 -0.72
N SER A 105 2.94 -11.93 -0.55
CA SER A 105 2.35 -13.26 -0.51
C SER A 105 1.33 -13.41 0.60
N LYS A 106 0.13 -13.88 0.23
CA LYS A 106 -0.90 -14.22 1.20
C LYS A 106 -0.53 -15.53 1.88
N THR A 107 -0.22 -15.47 3.17
CA THR A 107 -0.08 -16.68 3.98
C THR A 107 -1.47 -17.30 4.17
N THR A 108 -1.59 -18.61 3.94
CA THR A 108 -2.83 -19.38 4.17
C THR A 108 -2.70 -20.31 5.38
N ASP A 109 -1.60 -20.22 6.11
CA ASP A 109 -1.34 -20.79 7.42
C ASP A 109 -1.58 -19.75 8.52
N GLY A 110 -1.48 -20.15 9.79
CA GLY A 110 -1.77 -19.29 10.94
C GLY A 110 -3.25 -19.18 11.29
N SER A 111 -3.57 -18.41 12.34
CA SER A 111 -4.93 -18.06 12.75
C SER A 111 -5.08 -16.54 12.85
N ALA A 112 -6.31 -16.07 12.71
CA ALA A 112 -6.67 -14.65 12.76
C ALA A 112 -6.65 -14.11 14.19
N LEU A 113 -7.19 -14.90 15.12
CA LEU A 113 -7.35 -14.52 16.52
C LEU A 113 -6.53 -15.40 17.45
N GLN A 114 -5.79 -16.38 16.93
CA GLN A 114 -4.98 -17.28 17.75
C GLN A 114 -3.56 -17.36 17.21
N THR A 115 -2.65 -17.66 18.11
CA THR A 115 -1.25 -17.91 17.80
C THR A 115 -1.09 -19.36 17.38
N THR A 116 -0.20 -19.63 16.43
CA THR A 116 0.13 -21.01 16.03
C THR A 116 1.38 -21.48 16.78
N GLY A 117 1.26 -22.62 17.46
CA GLY A 117 2.26 -23.20 18.36
C GLY A 117 1.68 -24.35 19.20
N SER A 118 2.42 -24.85 20.20
CA SER A 118 1.98 -25.94 21.09
C SER A 118 0.82 -25.58 22.03
N SER A 119 0.46 -24.29 22.13
CA SER A 119 -0.72 -23.80 22.85
C SER A 119 -1.37 -22.65 22.07
N THR A 120 -2.64 -22.81 21.69
CA THR A 120 -3.45 -21.74 21.09
C THR A 120 -3.87 -20.72 22.16
N THR A 121 -3.44 -19.47 22.01
CA THR A 121 -3.90 -18.36 22.88
C THR A 121 -4.61 -17.32 22.04
N LEU A 122 -5.77 -16.85 22.51
CA LEU A 122 -6.52 -15.79 21.85
C LEU A 122 -5.75 -14.47 21.90
N VAL A 123 -5.76 -13.70 20.81
CA VAL A 123 -5.17 -12.36 20.70
C VAL A 123 -5.54 -11.52 21.91
N GLY A 124 -6.83 -11.46 22.26
CA GLY A 124 -7.32 -10.68 23.39
C GLY A 124 -6.66 -11.03 24.73
N ALA A 125 -6.26 -12.29 24.93
CA ALA A 125 -5.65 -12.78 26.16
C ALA A 125 -4.14 -12.49 26.27
N LEU A 126 -3.49 -12.07 25.19
CA LEU A 126 -2.05 -11.73 25.23
C LEU A 126 -1.80 -10.50 26.12
N THR A 127 -0.82 -10.60 27.02
CA THR A 127 -0.39 -9.49 27.88
C THR A 127 0.93 -8.90 27.40
N ALA A 128 1.11 -7.59 27.59
CA ALA A 128 2.25 -6.81 27.11
C ALA A 128 3.56 -7.16 27.83
N VAL A 129 4.09 -8.35 27.54
CA VAL A 129 5.38 -8.86 28.02
C VAL A 129 6.14 -9.45 26.84
N GLU A 130 7.47 -9.40 26.90
CA GLU A 130 8.34 -9.82 25.79
C GLU A 130 8.09 -11.26 25.32
N ALA A 131 7.82 -12.17 26.25
CA ALA A 131 7.49 -13.56 25.93
C ALA A 131 6.28 -13.70 24.99
N ASN A 132 5.32 -12.77 25.05
CA ASN A 132 4.10 -12.79 24.23
C ASN A 132 4.24 -12.01 22.92
N MET A 133 5.39 -11.40 22.65
CA MET A 133 5.60 -10.62 21.43
C MET A 133 5.62 -11.52 20.18
N PHE A 134 6.35 -12.64 20.23
CA PHE A 134 6.46 -13.54 19.07
C PHE A 134 5.11 -14.12 18.65
N SER A 135 4.23 -14.34 19.62
CA SER A 135 2.84 -14.70 19.40
C SER A 135 2.14 -13.72 18.44
N LEU A 136 2.33 -12.40 18.63
CA LEU A 136 1.75 -11.40 17.72
C LEU A 136 2.26 -11.53 16.28
N TYR A 137 3.54 -11.89 16.11
CA TYR A 137 4.16 -12.07 14.81
C TYR A 137 3.72 -13.35 14.09
N THR A 138 2.96 -14.24 14.72
CA THR A 138 2.40 -15.45 14.05
C THR A 138 0.97 -15.27 13.57
N ILE A 139 0.32 -14.17 13.95
CA ILE A 139 -1.06 -13.90 13.57
C ILE A 139 -1.12 -13.54 12.09
N ASN A 140 -2.15 -14.06 11.42
CA ASN A 140 -2.40 -13.78 10.02
C ASN A 140 -3.62 -12.87 9.87
N PRO A 141 -3.45 -11.58 9.48
CA PRO A 141 -4.56 -10.64 9.37
C PRO A 141 -5.52 -10.98 8.21
N TRP A 142 -5.16 -11.89 7.30
CA TRP A 142 -5.98 -12.27 6.15
C TRP A 142 -6.98 -13.39 6.43
N LYS A 143 -6.92 -14.00 7.61
CA LYS A 143 -7.80 -15.11 7.99
C LYS A 143 -8.96 -14.63 8.85
N SER A 144 -10.00 -15.46 8.93
CA SER A 144 -11.04 -15.40 9.96
C SER A 144 -11.23 -16.81 10.55
N PRO A 145 -11.61 -16.96 11.83
CA PRO A 145 -11.99 -18.26 12.39
C PRO A 145 -13.40 -18.70 11.97
N GLU A 146 -14.22 -17.83 11.37
CA GLU A 146 -15.57 -18.16 10.92
C GLU A 146 -15.57 -18.68 9.47
N ALA A 147 -16.42 -19.68 9.20
CA ALA A 147 -16.52 -20.35 7.89
C ALA A 147 -17.03 -19.43 6.75
N SER A 148 -17.63 -18.29 7.07
CA SER A 148 -18.00 -17.24 6.13
C SER A 148 -17.33 -15.92 6.52
N GLN A 149 -16.28 -15.54 5.81
CA GLN A 149 -15.62 -14.24 5.98
C GLN A 149 -16.55 -13.11 5.55
N THR A 150 -17.27 -12.50 6.50
CA THR A 150 -17.95 -11.21 6.23
C THR A 150 -16.98 -10.05 6.38
N ALA A 151 -17.27 -8.93 5.69
CA ALA A 151 -16.51 -7.70 5.84
C ALA A 151 -16.49 -7.19 7.29
N ALA A 152 -17.61 -7.32 8.01
CA ALA A 152 -17.71 -6.88 9.39
C ALA A 152 -16.82 -7.72 10.32
N THR A 153 -16.87 -9.04 10.19
CA THR A 153 -16.06 -9.97 10.98
C THR A 153 -14.56 -9.69 10.78
N LEU A 154 -14.12 -9.60 9.51
CA LEU A 154 -12.72 -9.36 9.17
C LEU A 154 -12.23 -7.99 9.66
N LYS A 155 -13.08 -6.97 9.61
CA LYS A 155 -12.77 -5.65 10.20
C LYS A 155 -12.52 -5.76 11.70
N THR A 156 -13.44 -6.37 12.45
CA THR A 156 -13.33 -6.47 13.92
C THR A 156 -12.08 -7.23 14.35
N GLU A 157 -11.73 -8.29 13.63
CA GLU A 157 -10.52 -9.06 13.88
C GLU A 157 -9.26 -8.26 13.61
N LEU A 158 -9.19 -7.58 12.45
CA LEU A 158 -8.07 -6.71 12.13
C LEU A 158 -7.89 -5.62 13.18
N GLU A 159 -8.98 -4.99 13.65
CA GLU A 159 -8.93 -4.01 14.74
C GLU A 159 -8.37 -4.61 16.03
N ALA A 160 -8.82 -5.81 16.43
CA ALA A 160 -8.31 -6.48 17.62
C ALA A 160 -6.81 -6.81 17.54
N ILE A 161 -6.33 -7.22 16.36
CA ILE A 161 -4.91 -7.45 16.10
C ILE A 161 -4.13 -6.15 16.25
N LEU A 162 -4.54 -5.09 15.53
CA LEU A 162 -3.86 -3.79 15.53
C LEU A 162 -3.85 -3.15 16.93
N ASP A 163 -4.95 -3.23 17.68
CA ASP A 163 -5.03 -2.75 19.06
C ASP A 163 -4.06 -3.49 19.98
N LYS A 164 -3.76 -4.75 19.68
CA LYS A 164 -2.77 -5.51 20.43
C LYS A 164 -1.35 -5.03 20.16
N TYR A 165 -0.99 -4.77 18.90
CA TYR A 165 0.29 -4.11 18.60
C TYR A 165 0.41 -2.76 19.29
N ILE A 166 -0.65 -1.94 19.27
CA ILE A 166 -0.64 -0.60 19.90
C ILE A 166 -0.47 -0.72 21.42
N SER A 167 -1.19 -1.60 22.10
CA SER A 167 -1.05 -1.79 23.55
C SER A 167 0.29 -2.40 23.97
N PHE A 168 0.98 -3.11 23.07
CA PHE A 168 2.30 -3.69 23.29
C PHE A 168 3.46 -2.75 22.95
N TYR A 169 3.19 -1.49 22.56
CA TYR A 169 4.20 -0.60 21.95
C TYR A 169 5.53 -0.54 22.72
N GLN A 170 5.48 -0.46 24.06
CA GLN A 170 6.70 -0.38 24.88
C GLN A 170 7.60 -1.60 24.68
N VAL A 171 7.02 -2.79 24.79
CA VAL A 171 7.72 -4.05 24.62
C VAL A 171 8.25 -4.20 23.19
N LEU A 172 7.43 -3.85 22.20
CA LEU A 172 7.78 -3.95 20.78
C LEU A 172 8.95 -3.05 20.39
N ILE A 173 9.04 -1.85 20.99
CA ILE A 173 10.14 -0.91 20.75
C ILE A 173 11.39 -1.34 21.51
N ASP A 174 11.25 -1.70 22.79
CA ASP A 174 12.38 -1.85 23.72
C ASP A 174 13.06 -3.22 23.68
N THR A 175 12.40 -4.27 23.19
CA THR A 175 12.98 -5.62 23.05
C THR A 175 14.32 -5.59 22.28
N THR A 176 15.20 -6.56 22.47
CA THR A 176 16.39 -6.74 21.59
C THR A 176 16.27 -7.98 20.70
N ASN A 177 15.25 -8.80 20.94
CA ASN A 177 15.17 -10.18 20.46
C ASN A 177 14.38 -10.35 19.15
N SER A 178 14.00 -9.26 18.48
CA SER A 178 13.30 -9.34 17.19
C SER A 178 13.69 -8.24 16.21
N HIS A 179 13.65 -8.58 14.93
CA HIS A 179 13.90 -7.66 13.82
C HIS A 179 12.66 -6.77 13.57
N PRO A 180 12.80 -5.46 13.24
CA PRO A 180 11.68 -4.56 12.95
C PRO A 180 10.75 -5.04 11.83
N PHE A 181 11.25 -5.87 10.92
CA PHE A 181 10.50 -6.45 9.80
C PHE A 181 9.14 -7.04 10.17
N TYR A 182 8.96 -7.61 11.36
CA TYR A 182 7.65 -8.17 11.74
C TYR A 182 6.58 -7.10 11.95
N LEU A 183 6.97 -5.91 12.44
CA LEU A 183 6.07 -4.75 12.55
C LEU A 183 5.76 -4.20 11.16
N GLU A 184 6.79 -4.05 10.33
CA GLU A 184 6.65 -3.64 8.93
C GLU A 184 5.69 -4.56 8.18
N ARG A 185 5.85 -5.89 8.32
CA ARG A 185 5.02 -6.90 7.68
C ARG A 185 3.54 -6.76 8.07
N THR A 186 3.26 -6.52 9.35
CA THR A 186 1.88 -6.28 9.81
C THR A 186 1.29 -5.03 9.17
N THR A 187 2.08 -3.95 9.03
CA THR A 187 1.65 -2.75 8.28
C THR A 187 1.37 -3.09 6.82
N TYR A 188 2.28 -3.80 6.13
CA TYR A 188 2.13 -4.22 4.73
C TYR A 188 0.85 -5.03 4.52
N GLN A 189 0.66 -6.06 5.34
CA GLN A 189 -0.46 -6.98 5.21
C GLN A 189 -1.79 -6.31 5.54
N ALA A 190 -1.85 -5.44 6.55
CA ALA A 190 -3.05 -4.70 6.90
C ALA A 190 -3.44 -3.69 5.80
N LEU A 191 -2.46 -2.95 5.25
CA LEU A 191 -2.68 -2.02 4.13
C LEU A 191 -3.16 -2.75 2.87
N GLN A 192 -2.50 -3.86 2.53
CA GLN A 192 -2.89 -4.67 1.38
C GLN A 192 -4.29 -5.28 1.59
N LEU A 193 -4.65 -5.67 2.81
CA LEU A 193 -5.98 -6.19 3.13
C LEU A 193 -7.08 -5.13 2.92
N ILE A 194 -6.91 -3.92 3.47
CA ILE A 194 -7.92 -2.87 3.31
C ILE A 194 -8.05 -2.39 1.85
N ARG A 195 -7.01 -2.56 1.04
CA ARG A 195 -6.98 -2.26 -0.40
C ARG A 195 -7.68 -3.34 -1.22
N ASP A 196 -7.30 -4.61 -1.01
CA ASP A 196 -7.71 -5.74 -1.87
C ASP A 196 -9.06 -6.35 -1.48
N TYR A 197 -9.49 -6.23 -0.22
CA TYR A 197 -10.76 -6.80 0.23
C TYR A 197 -11.93 -5.92 -0.21
N VAL A 198 -12.67 -6.40 -1.21
CA VAL A 198 -13.76 -5.67 -1.88
C VAL A 198 -14.91 -5.33 -0.92
N GLY A 199 -15.15 -6.17 0.10
CA GLY A 199 -16.23 -5.95 1.06
C GLY A 199 -16.00 -4.80 2.05
N PHE A 200 -14.78 -4.26 2.16
CA PHE A 200 -14.53 -3.10 3.03
C PHE A 200 -15.01 -1.82 2.34
N ASP A 201 -16.02 -1.17 2.91
CA ASP A 201 -16.48 0.13 2.43
C ASP A 201 -15.58 1.29 2.92
N TYR A 202 -15.92 2.52 2.50
CA TYR A 202 -15.21 3.72 2.92
C TYR A 202 -15.17 3.91 4.44
N THR A 203 -16.29 3.70 5.13
CA THR A 203 -16.43 3.88 6.58
C THR A 203 -15.54 2.92 7.35
N MET A 204 -15.53 1.65 6.95
CA MET A 204 -14.68 0.61 7.53
C MET A 204 -13.20 0.95 7.34
N ARG A 205 -12.78 1.32 6.12
CA ARG A 205 -11.39 1.70 5.84
C ARG A 205 -10.95 2.92 6.64
N ARG A 206 -11.83 3.92 6.77
CA ARG A 206 -11.56 5.14 7.56
C ARG A 206 -11.36 4.83 9.05
N ALA A 207 -12.10 3.87 9.60
CA ALA A 207 -11.97 3.48 11.01
C ALA A 207 -10.66 2.72 11.31
N ILE A 208 -10.21 1.86 10.38
CA ILE A 208 -9.04 0.98 10.58
C ILE A 208 -7.72 1.69 10.31
N LEU A 209 -7.67 2.54 9.28
CA LEU A 209 -6.44 3.13 8.77
C LEU A 209 -5.59 3.87 9.83
N PRO A 210 -6.17 4.67 10.76
CA PRO A 210 -5.40 5.31 11.83
C PRO A 210 -4.68 4.32 12.76
N LYS A 211 -5.20 3.11 12.95
CA LYS A 211 -4.55 2.07 13.76
C LYS A 211 -3.36 1.45 13.01
N ILE A 212 -3.49 1.24 11.70
CA ILE A 212 -2.39 0.76 10.85
C ILE A 212 -1.21 1.74 10.91
N TRP A 213 -1.49 3.04 10.83
CA TRP A 213 -0.44 4.07 10.92
C TRP A 213 0.22 4.17 12.29
N GLN A 214 -0.52 3.91 13.37
CA GLN A 214 0.09 3.78 14.70
C GLN A 214 1.07 2.59 14.76
N VAL A 215 0.74 1.46 14.11
CA VAL A 215 1.68 0.33 14.01
C VAL A 215 2.91 0.68 13.15
N ALA A 216 2.72 1.43 12.06
CA ALA A 216 3.82 1.93 11.23
C ALA A 216 4.76 2.88 12.03
N GLU A 217 4.18 3.73 12.88
CA GLU A 217 4.92 4.61 13.78
C GLU A 217 5.72 3.82 14.83
N ILE A 218 5.11 2.80 15.45
CA ILE A 218 5.82 1.85 16.34
C ILE A 218 6.97 1.17 15.59
N ALA A 219 6.77 0.78 14.33
CA ALA A 219 7.81 0.21 13.48
C ALA A 219 8.99 1.19 13.28
N LEU A 220 8.72 2.47 13.00
CA LEU A 220 9.76 3.49 12.91
C LEU A 220 10.54 3.62 14.21
N PHE A 221 9.87 3.76 15.34
CA PHE A 221 10.53 3.87 16.66
C PHE A 221 11.42 2.67 16.93
N ARG A 222 10.93 1.47 16.61
CA ARG A 222 11.70 0.24 16.70
C ARG A 222 12.92 0.26 15.77
N ILE A 223 12.77 0.71 14.52
CA ILE A 223 13.84 0.82 13.53
C ILE A 223 14.98 1.72 14.04
N ALA A 224 14.66 2.92 14.55
CA ALA A 224 15.68 3.85 15.04
C ALA A 224 16.47 3.26 16.23
N LYS A 225 15.81 2.48 17.09
CA LYS A 225 16.47 1.78 18.19
C LYS A 225 17.30 0.58 17.72
N PHE A 226 16.80 -0.18 16.75
CA PHE A 226 17.48 -1.36 16.20
C PHE A 226 18.71 -1.01 15.36
N SER A 227 18.62 0.03 14.52
CA SER A 227 19.71 0.48 13.65
C SER A 227 19.85 2.02 13.69
N PRO A 228 20.41 2.58 14.78
CA PRO A 228 20.47 4.03 14.99
C PRO A 228 21.39 4.78 14.02
N ALA A 229 22.27 4.08 13.30
CA ALA A 229 23.15 4.72 12.33
C ALA A 229 22.41 5.09 11.03
N TYR A 230 21.58 4.17 10.54
CA TYR A 230 20.78 4.28 9.32
C TYR A 230 19.97 2.99 9.12
N TYR A 231 18.75 3.11 8.61
CA TYR A 231 17.94 1.99 8.13
C TYR A 231 17.08 2.46 6.97
N GLN A 232 16.91 1.62 5.95
CA GLN A 232 15.99 1.87 4.87
C GLN A 232 15.51 0.57 4.25
N THR A 233 14.21 0.46 4.01
CA THR A 233 13.60 -0.59 3.20
C THR A 233 13.38 -0.08 1.78
N ASN A 234 13.38 -1.02 0.82
CA ASN A 234 13.14 -0.73 -0.60
C ASN A 234 12.05 -1.69 -1.12
N TYR A 235 10.95 -1.81 -0.38
CA TYR A 235 9.79 -2.57 -0.82
C TYR A 235 8.91 -1.70 -1.71
N TYR A 236 8.37 -2.29 -2.78
CA TYR A 236 7.57 -1.57 -3.77
C TYR A 236 6.19 -1.13 -3.28
N PHE A 237 5.82 -1.38 -2.02
CA PHE A 237 4.48 -1.06 -1.50
C PHE A 237 4.51 0.08 -0.47
N ILE A 238 5.33 -0.05 0.57
CA ILE A 238 5.64 1.03 1.51
C ILE A 238 7.08 0.87 1.99
N ASN A 239 7.81 1.97 1.98
CA ASN A 239 9.19 2.03 2.43
C ASN A 239 9.24 2.65 3.82
N PHE A 240 10.18 2.20 4.64
CA PHE A 240 10.52 2.76 5.93
C PHE A 240 11.98 3.19 5.90
N ALA A 241 12.29 4.34 6.49
CA ALA A 241 13.64 4.83 6.61
C ALA A 241 13.84 5.61 7.91
N SER A 242 15.03 5.51 8.48
CA SER A 242 15.41 6.24 9.67
C SER A 242 16.89 6.64 9.62
N CYS A 243 17.15 7.90 9.97
CA CYS A 243 18.46 8.52 9.86
C CYS A 243 18.66 9.49 11.01
N PRO A 244 19.78 9.46 11.75
CA PRO A 244 20.03 10.40 12.85
C PRO A 244 20.26 11.82 12.31
N TYR A 245 19.94 12.85 13.10
CA TYR A 245 20.15 14.26 12.72
C TYR A 245 21.61 14.64 12.42
N SER A 246 22.57 13.83 12.85
CA SER A 246 23.99 14.02 12.49
C SER A 246 24.28 13.77 11.01
N ARG A 247 23.38 13.04 10.33
CA ARG A 247 23.31 12.99 8.86
C ARG A 247 22.53 14.21 8.37
N ARG A 248 22.73 14.57 7.10
CA ARG A 248 22.19 15.81 6.54
C ARG A 248 20.99 15.60 5.62
N GLU A 249 20.82 14.36 5.16
CA GLU A 249 19.79 14.01 4.20
C GLU A 249 19.36 12.55 4.31
N LEU A 250 18.20 12.28 3.72
CA LEU A 250 17.65 10.95 3.48
C LEU A 250 17.06 10.92 2.07
N LYS A 251 17.21 9.79 1.36
CA LYS A 251 16.63 9.60 0.02
C LYS A 251 15.70 8.41 0.03
N VAL A 252 14.47 8.61 -0.42
CA VAL A 252 13.45 7.59 -0.53
C VAL A 252 13.13 7.38 -2.01
N ASN A 253 13.19 6.12 -2.46
CA ASN A 253 12.94 5.76 -3.84
C ASN A 253 11.48 5.30 -4.01
N GLY A 254 10.76 5.98 -4.89
CA GLY A 254 9.45 5.56 -5.38
C GLY A 254 9.56 4.91 -6.76
N GLN A 255 8.42 4.68 -7.40
CA GLN A 255 8.41 4.17 -8.77
C GLN A 255 8.79 5.28 -9.76
N LEU A 256 9.93 5.11 -10.45
CA LEU A 256 10.48 6.10 -11.39
C LEU A 256 10.72 7.50 -10.81
N ASN A 257 10.81 7.62 -9.48
CA ASN A 257 11.09 8.87 -8.82
C ASN A 257 11.90 8.64 -7.53
N THR A 258 12.62 9.67 -7.10
CA THR A 258 13.30 9.71 -5.81
C THR A 258 12.97 11.02 -5.12
N VAL A 259 12.62 10.97 -3.84
CA VAL A 259 12.48 12.15 -3.00
C VAL A 259 13.63 12.20 -2.00
N ARG A 260 14.39 13.28 -2.03
CA ARG A 260 15.41 13.61 -1.05
C ARG A 260 14.84 14.60 -0.04
N ILE A 261 14.99 14.26 1.23
CA ILE A 261 14.70 15.14 2.36
C ILE A 261 16.04 15.63 2.89
N ASP A 262 16.25 16.93 2.89
CA ASP A 262 17.49 17.58 3.33
C ASP A 262 17.16 18.53 4.49
N TRP A 263 17.77 18.35 5.65
CA TRP A 263 17.55 19.18 6.84
C TRP A 263 18.81 19.92 7.27
N ASN A 264 19.70 20.25 6.32
CA ASN A 264 20.91 21.01 6.59
C ASN A 264 20.66 22.36 7.29
N ALA A 265 19.47 22.94 7.14
CA ALA A 265 19.11 24.21 7.78
C ALA A 265 18.47 24.02 9.18
N TYR A 266 18.25 22.77 9.63
CA TYR A 266 17.71 22.50 10.94
C TYR A 266 18.81 22.51 12.00
N ALA A 267 18.75 23.48 12.91
CA ALA A 267 19.62 23.56 14.08
C ALA A 267 18.99 22.82 15.26
N TYR A 268 19.22 21.51 15.35
CA TYR A 268 18.71 20.68 16.45
C TYR A 268 19.47 20.93 17.76
N THR A 269 18.74 21.02 18.87
CA THR A 269 19.30 21.24 20.23
C THR A 269 19.53 19.93 20.99
N ALA A 270 18.98 18.82 20.49
CA ALA A 270 19.13 17.48 21.04
C ALA A 270 19.30 16.45 19.93
N ASN A 271 19.94 15.33 20.25
CA ASN A 271 20.01 14.19 19.33
C ASN A 271 18.60 13.68 19.00
N GLY A 272 18.40 13.30 17.75
CA GLY A 272 17.14 12.81 17.24
C GLY A 272 17.30 12.18 15.87
N PHE A 273 16.18 11.83 15.26
CA PHE A 273 16.13 11.08 14.01
C PHE A 273 15.12 11.70 13.08
N VAL A 274 15.46 11.79 11.80
CA VAL A 274 14.47 11.89 10.73
C VAL A 274 14.01 10.48 10.41
N GLN A 275 12.75 10.20 10.68
CA GLN A 275 12.11 8.93 10.36
C GLN A 275 11.01 9.17 9.34
N VAL A 276 10.90 8.25 8.38
CA VAL A 276 10.01 8.40 7.23
C VAL A 276 9.43 7.06 6.87
N TYR A 277 8.14 7.04 6.53
CA TYR A 277 7.64 6.04 5.60
C TYR A 277 7.11 6.68 4.33
N SER A 278 7.20 5.97 3.22
CA SER A 278 6.62 6.41 1.94
C SER A 278 5.78 5.34 1.31
N TYR A 279 4.73 5.76 0.61
CA TYR A 279 3.85 4.86 -0.13
C TYR A 279 3.31 5.54 -1.38
N ALA A 280 3.01 4.75 -2.41
CA ALA A 280 2.41 5.26 -3.64
C ALA A 280 1.06 5.95 -3.34
N ALA A 281 0.85 7.15 -3.88
CA ALA A 281 -0.30 7.98 -3.54
C ALA A 281 -1.63 7.36 -3.99
N GLU A 282 -1.58 6.55 -5.04
CA GLU A 282 -2.70 5.84 -5.62
C GLU A 282 -3.29 4.79 -4.69
N GLN A 283 -2.53 4.28 -3.71
CA GLN A 283 -3.05 3.37 -2.67
C GLN A 283 -4.21 3.99 -1.89
N PHE A 284 -4.28 5.33 -1.83
CA PHE A 284 -5.32 6.08 -1.17
C PHE A 284 -6.11 6.99 -2.12
N GLY A 285 -6.01 6.75 -3.43
CA GLY A 285 -6.82 7.42 -4.45
C GLY A 285 -6.31 8.78 -4.93
N ILE A 286 -5.09 9.17 -4.57
CA ILE A 286 -4.47 10.38 -5.10
C ILE A 286 -3.84 10.04 -6.47
N ARG A 287 -4.37 10.61 -7.56
CA ARG A 287 -4.02 10.22 -8.95
C ARG A 287 -3.11 11.15 -9.73
N ASN A 288 -2.93 12.37 -9.24
CA ASN A 288 -2.12 13.41 -9.87
C ASN A 288 -0.84 13.70 -9.07
N ALA A 289 -0.53 12.86 -8.09
CA ALA A 289 0.74 12.93 -7.39
C ALA A 289 1.88 12.59 -8.35
N LEU A 290 2.95 13.37 -8.23
CA LEU A 290 4.20 13.24 -8.97
C LEU A 290 5.24 12.43 -8.19
N THR A 291 4.98 12.23 -6.90
CA THR A 291 5.80 11.47 -5.96
C THR A 291 4.94 10.54 -5.14
N ASP A 292 5.57 9.56 -4.51
CA ASP A 292 5.01 8.90 -3.34
C ASP A 292 4.62 9.92 -2.28
N ILE A 293 3.69 9.53 -1.41
CA ILE A 293 3.43 10.25 -0.16
C ILE A 293 4.62 10.04 0.77
N ILE A 294 5.15 11.13 1.31
CA ILE A 294 6.27 11.12 2.25
C ILE A 294 5.75 11.50 3.63
N ALA A 295 5.66 10.53 4.53
CA ALA A 295 5.23 10.72 5.90
C ALA A 295 6.46 10.95 6.80
N LEU A 296 6.74 12.23 7.08
CA LEU A 296 7.85 12.63 7.95
C LEU A 296 7.44 12.54 9.43
N ARG A 297 8.21 11.78 10.21
CA ARG A 297 8.01 11.54 11.64
C ARG A 297 9.33 11.78 12.38
N PRO A 298 9.83 13.02 12.43
CA PRO A 298 11.05 13.31 13.17
C PRO A 298 10.82 13.03 14.66
N THR A 299 11.82 12.47 15.33
CA THR A 299 11.75 12.12 16.75
C THR A 299 12.92 12.65 17.53
N THR A 300 12.67 12.98 18.78
CA THR A 300 13.71 13.15 19.79
C THR A 300 14.15 11.77 20.29
N SER A 301 15.33 11.68 20.93
CA SER A 301 15.88 10.52 21.66
C SER A 301 15.11 9.19 21.61
N VAL A 302 15.78 8.12 21.17
CA VAL A 302 15.21 6.75 21.09
C VAL A 302 15.70 5.79 22.18
N ALA A 303 15.99 6.33 23.37
CA ALA A 303 16.55 5.54 24.47
C ALA A 303 15.57 4.45 24.96
N THR A 304 14.33 4.84 25.28
CA THR A 304 13.26 3.94 25.71
C THR A 304 11.94 4.32 25.08
N ALA A 305 11.02 3.37 24.96
CA ALA A 305 9.68 3.64 24.44
C ALA A 305 8.95 4.78 25.19
N GLN A 306 9.19 4.94 26.50
CA GLN A 306 8.56 6.02 27.28
C GLN A 306 9.14 7.40 27.01
N THR A 307 10.36 7.48 26.47
CA THR A 307 11.07 8.74 26.23
C THR A 307 11.02 9.19 24.77
N ILE A 308 10.60 8.30 23.86
CA ILE A 308 10.40 8.63 22.46
C ILE A 308 9.24 9.60 22.32
N SER A 309 9.48 10.69 21.61
CA SER A 309 8.47 11.67 21.27
C SER A 309 8.75 12.25 19.90
N LEU A 310 7.69 12.64 19.20
CA LEU A 310 7.82 13.36 17.93
C LEU A 310 8.47 14.72 18.20
N ASP A 311 9.44 15.09 17.38
CA ASP A 311 10.15 16.37 17.48
C ASP A 311 9.31 17.49 16.85
N THR A 312 8.59 18.21 17.69
CA THR A 312 7.76 19.34 17.27
C THR A 312 8.58 20.60 16.93
N GLY A 313 9.87 20.61 17.26
CA GLY A 313 10.81 21.66 16.88
C GLY A 313 11.37 21.50 15.48
N PHE A 314 11.19 20.33 14.85
CA PHE A 314 11.75 20.04 13.52
C PHE A 314 11.22 21.02 12.47
N THR A 315 12.15 21.78 11.89
CA THR A 315 11.90 22.82 10.90
C THR A 315 13.15 23.08 10.07
N GLY A 316 13.03 23.77 8.95
CA GLY A 316 14.19 24.13 8.13
C GLY A 316 14.69 22.95 7.28
N PHE A 317 13.77 22.34 6.52
CA PHE A 317 14.09 21.25 5.61
C PHE A 317 13.64 21.54 4.17
N TYR A 318 14.18 20.78 3.22
CA TYR A 318 13.87 20.85 1.80
C TYR A 318 13.42 19.49 1.31
N LEU A 319 12.47 19.49 0.38
CA LEU A 319 12.12 18.32 -0.40
C LEU A 319 12.59 18.53 -1.84
N GLU A 320 13.36 17.57 -2.34
CA GLU A 320 13.86 17.54 -3.70
C GLU A 320 13.35 16.27 -4.37
N TRP A 321 12.51 16.43 -5.38
CA TRP A 321 11.99 15.36 -6.21
C TRP A 321 12.81 15.25 -7.49
N THR A 322 13.28 14.04 -7.79
CA THR A 322 13.92 13.67 -9.06
C THR A 322 13.05 12.64 -9.76
N TRP A 323 12.83 12.78 -11.08
CA TRP A 323 12.08 11.79 -11.86
C TRP A 323 12.93 11.16 -12.96
N THR A 324 12.69 9.88 -13.20
CA THR A 324 13.32 9.12 -14.30
C THR A 324 12.32 8.74 -15.39
N ASP A 325 11.02 8.98 -15.17
CA ASP A 325 9.99 8.79 -16.19
C ASP A 325 10.31 9.60 -17.45
N THR A 326 10.35 8.91 -18.59
CA THR A 326 10.61 9.50 -19.91
C THR A 326 9.36 10.10 -20.54
N ASN A 327 8.18 9.67 -20.09
CA ASN A 327 6.89 10.12 -20.61
C ASN A 327 6.32 11.29 -19.79
N LEU A 328 6.87 11.55 -18.60
CA LEU A 328 6.46 12.65 -17.75
C LEU A 328 6.92 14.00 -18.30
N VAL A 329 5.96 14.82 -18.74
CA VAL A 329 6.17 16.22 -19.09
C VAL A 329 5.93 17.09 -17.87
N VAL A 330 6.95 17.83 -17.44
CA VAL A 330 6.89 18.68 -16.25
C VAL A 330 6.55 20.13 -16.61
N VAL A 331 5.42 20.63 -16.09
CA VAL A 331 5.02 22.05 -16.20
C VAL A 331 5.29 22.76 -14.89
N GLU A 332 6.49 23.35 -14.77
CA GLU A 332 7.07 23.83 -13.51
C GLU A 332 6.15 24.78 -12.72
N LYS A 333 5.48 25.72 -13.40
CA LYS A 333 4.58 26.72 -12.78
C LYS A 333 3.39 26.11 -12.03
N ASP A 334 2.97 24.92 -12.43
CA ASP A 334 1.76 24.25 -11.94
C ASP A 334 2.09 23.26 -10.82
N ILE A 335 3.37 22.93 -10.62
CA ILE A 335 3.78 22.06 -9.52
C ILE A 335 3.60 22.79 -8.19
N LYS A 336 2.93 22.11 -7.26
CA LYS A 336 2.80 22.50 -5.87
C LYS A 336 3.20 21.36 -4.95
N LEU A 337 3.63 21.73 -3.75
CA LEU A 337 3.78 20.79 -2.64
C LEU A 337 2.48 20.80 -1.85
N TYR A 338 1.94 19.62 -1.63
CA TYR A 338 0.75 19.44 -0.84
C TYR A 338 1.07 18.69 0.44
N GLN A 339 0.28 18.99 1.46
CA GLN A 339 0.34 18.34 2.75
C GLN A 339 -1.05 17.95 3.25
N PHE A 340 -1.12 16.89 4.03
CA PHE A 340 -2.36 16.50 4.73
C PHE A 340 -2.02 15.82 6.06
N ASP A 341 -2.99 15.86 6.99
CA ASP A 341 -2.92 15.10 8.23
C ASP A 341 -3.52 13.72 8.00
N GLU A 342 -2.71 12.71 8.30
CA GLU A 342 -3.09 11.30 8.16
C GLU A 342 -4.24 10.88 9.10
N SER A 343 -4.44 11.58 10.22
CA SER A 343 -5.53 11.35 11.16
C SER A 343 -6.87 11.95 10.70
N ALA A 344 -6.83 12.89 9.76
CA ALA A 344 -7.96 13.65 9.28
C ALA A 344 -8.32 13.37 7.82
N ALA A 345 -7.81 12.32 7.17
CA ALA A 345 -8.08 12.05 5.76
C ALA A 345 -9.56 11.70 5.47
N THR A 346 -10.44 12.70 5.46
CA THR A 346 -11.74 12.65 4.77
C THR A 346 -11.56 13.18 3.35
N ALA A 347 -12.46 12.80 2.44
CA ALA A 347 -12.46 13.30 1.06
C ALA A 347 -12.54 14.85 0.98
N ALA A 348 -12.99 15.52 2.04
CA ALA A 348 -13.09 16.98 2.15
C ALA A 348 -11.99 17.63 3.00
N ASP A 349 -11.23 16.86 3.78
CA ASP A 349 -10.15 17.36 4.64
C ASP A 349 -8.88 17.59 3.82
N VAL A 350 -8.99 18.62 2.99
CA VAL A 350 -8.00 19.65 2.69
C VAL A 350 -6.57 19.11 2.64
N VAL A 351 -6.26 18.49 1.50
CA VAL A 351 -4.92 18.57 0.91
C VAL A 351 -4.51 20.04 0.87
N LYS A 352 -3.78 20.50 1.88
CA LYS A 352 -3.37 21.89 2.03
C LYS A 352 -2.13 22.10 1.18
N GLN A 353 -2.17 23.10 0.31
CA GLN A 353 -0.96 23.54 -0.37
C GLN A 353 0.03 24.11 0.65
N VAL A 354 1.27 23.62 0.64
CA VAL A 354 2.36 24.20 1.42
C VAL A 354 2.78 25.50 0.76
N THR A 355 2.80 26.59 1.52
CA THR A 355 3.32 27.88 1.04
C THR A 355 4.84 27.80 0.95
N THR A 356 5.35 27.33 -0.19
CA THR A 356 6.77 27.27 -0.52
C THR A 356 6.99 27.59 -1.99
N THR A 357 8.17 28.12 -2.32
CA THR A 357 8.58 28.28 -3.72
C THR A 357 9.14 26.94 -4.20
N ILE A 358 8.81 26.52 -5.42
CA ILE A 358 9.39 25.32 -6.03
C ILE A 358 10.18 25.76 -7.25
N THR A 359 11.44 25.34 -7.31
CA THR A 359 12.32 25.57 -8.46
C THR A 359 12.57 24.24 -9.14
N CYS A 360 12.27 24.16 -10.43
CA CYS A 360 12.51 22.98 -11.23
C CYS A 360 13.64 23.24 -12.23
N VAL A 361 14.39 22.18 -12.54
CA VAL A 361 15.50 22.19 -13.48
C VAL A 361 15.27 21.02 -14.43
N SER A 362 14.68 21.34 -15.58
CA SER A 362 14.28 20.34 -16.58
C SER A 362 15.44 19.49 -17.12
N SER A 363 16.67 20.04 -17.20
CA SER A 363 17.86 19.31 -17.70
C SER A 363 18.33 18.21 -16.75
N THR A 364 18.19 18.41 -15.44
CA THR A 364 18.54 17.41 -14.42
C THR A 364 17.34 16.59 -13.97
N LYS A 365 16.13 16.89 -14.48
CA LYS A 365 14.87 16.29 -14.06
C LYS A 365 14.64 16.36 -12.54
N THR A 366 14.82 17.56 -11.99
CA THR A 366 14.70 17.79 -10.54
C THR A 366 13.81 18.98 -10.22
N CYS A 367 12.99 18.88 -9.18
CA CYS A 367 12.25 19.98 -8.58
C CYS A 367 12.56 20.05 -7.08
N LYS A 368 12.83 21.24 -6.56
CA LYS A 368 13.22 21.46 -5.16
C LYS A 368 12.40 22.57 -4.53
N THR A 369 11.95 22.35 -3.30
CA THR A 369 11.29 23.38 -2.50
C THR A 369 12.29 24.42 -1.98
N ALA A 370 11.84 25.63 -1.69
CA ALA A 370 12.54 26.51 -0.77
C ALA A 370 12.54 25.91 0.65
N ASN A 371 13.26 26.55 1.57
CA ASN A 371 13.36 26.10 2.95
C ASN A 371 11.97 26.08 3.60
N ILE A 372 11.52 24.91 4.05
CA ILE A 372 10.24 24.73 4.72
C ILE A 372 10.47 25.01 6.20
N VAL A 373 9.96 26.14 6.67
CA VAL A 373 10.16 26.64 8.04
C VAL A 373 8.93 26.47 8.94
N THR A 374 7.85 25.88 8.42
CA THR A 374 6.64 25.64 9.18
C THR A 374 6.91 24.57 10.25
N PRO A 375 6.81 24.89 11.55
CA PRO A 375 7.03 23.91 12.60
C PRO A 375 5.99 22.79 12.57
N ILE A 376 6.41 21.58 12.92
CA ILE A 376 5.54 20.42 13.10
C ILE A 376 4.90 20.52 14.50
N THR A 377 3.61 20.82 14.62
CA THR A 377 2.89 20.92 15.92
C THR A 377 2.32 19.57 16.36
N THR A 378 1.95 19.36 17.64
CA THR A 378 1.32 18.11 18.13
C THR A 378 -0.02 17.74 17.47
N ALA A 379 -0.73 18.72 16.89
CA ALA A 379 -1.89 18.49 16.02
C ALA A 379 -1.50 18.18 14.56
N THR A 380 -0.21 18.29 14.22
CA THR A 380 0.35 18.16 12.88
C THR A 380 1.64 17.31 12.84
N THR A 381 1.93 16.53 13.89
CA THR A 381 3.11 15.64 13.95
C THR A 381 3.02 14.46 12.98
N ARG A 382 1.90 14.39 12.25
CA ARG A 382 1.60 13.40 11.23
C ARG A 382 1.35 14.03 9.86
N ILE A 383 2.10 15.08 9.50
CA ILE A 383 2.01 15.67 8.16
C ILE A 383 2.66 14.74 7.14
N ASN A 384 1.90 14.47 6.10
CA ASN A 384 2.31 13.74 4.91
C ASN A 384 2.47 14.72 3.75
N TYR A 385 3.51 14.59 2.93
CA TYR A 385 3.83 15.50 1.83
C TYR A 385 3.86 14.79 0.49
N TYR A 386 3.50 15.50 -0.59
CA TYR A 386 3.70 15.03 -1.97
C TYR A 386 3.69 16.18 -2.96
N PHE A 387 4.39 16.01 -4.09
CA PHE A 387 4.33 16.94 -5.21
C PHE A 387 3.14 16.58 -6.12
N SER A 388 2.43 17.59 -6.63
CA SER A 388 1.31 17.39 -7.55
C SER A 388 1.02 18.67 -8.34
N TYR A 389 0.32 18.54 -9.48
CA TYR A 389 -0.22 19.68 -10.24
C TYR A 389 -1.50 20.29 -9.67
N GLY A 390 -2.11 19.62 -8.69
CA GLY A 390 -3.34 20.07 -8.06
C GLY A 390 -3.59 19.34 -6.75
N PRO A 391 -4.54 19.80 -5.92
CA PRO A 391 -4.93 19.02 -4.75
C PRO A 391 -5.33 17.65 -5.26
N GLY A 392 -4.79 16.59 -4.67
CA GLY A 392 -5.17 15.22 -5.00
C GLY A 392 -6.65 15.15 -5.26
N LYS A 393 -7.11 14.81 -6.47
CA LYS A 393 -8.54 14.47 -6.63
C LYS A 393 -8.70 13.23 -5.76
N CYS A 394 -9.27 13.37 -4.56
CA CYS A 394 -9.68 12.27 -3.70
C CYS A 394 -10.87 11.61 -4.38
N VAL A 395 -10.61 10.95 -5.50
CA VAL A 395 -11.56 10.04 -6.14
C VAL A 395 -11.68 8.89 -5.12
N ASP A 396 -12.90 8.62 -4.69
CA ASP A 396 -13.28 7.67 -3.65
C ASP A 396 -12.43 6.37 -3.74
N LYS A 397 -12.22 5.67 -2.63
CA LYS A 397 -11.59 4.34 -2.66
C LYS A 397 -12.42 3.36 -3.51
N THR A 398 -13.73 3.61 -3.64
CA THR A 398 -14.57 2.96 -4.65
C THR A 398 -14.20 3.39 -6.07
N GLU A 399 -13.71 4.61 -6.31
CA GLU A 399 -13.29 5.11 -7.62
C GLU A 399 -11.89 4.65 -8.05
N VAL A 400 -10.94 4.38 -7.12
CA VAL A 400 -9.72 3.60 -7.42
C VAL A 400 -10.09 2.22 -7.94
N GLN A 401 -11.17 1.63 -7.41
CA GLN A 401 -11.82 0.45 -7.98
C GLN A 401 -12.69 0.77 -9.22
N CYS A 402 -13.27 1.98 -9.39
CA CYS A 402 -14.04 2.33 -10.59
C CYS A 402 -13.15 2.65 -11.80
N LYS A 403 -11.88 3.06 -11.66
CA LYS A 403 -10.98 3.05 -12.83
C LYS A 403 -10.77 1.63 -13.36
N LEU A 404 -10.84 0.62 -12.48
CA LEU A 404 -10.78 -0.78 -12.85
C LEU A 404 -12.11 -1.30 -13.45
N SER A 405 -13.21 -0.54 -13.39
CA SER A 405 -14.46 -0.85 -14.11
C SER A 405 -14.69 0.01 -15.36
N ILE A 406 -14.09 1.21 -15.46
CA ILE A 406 -14.24 2.12 -16.61
C ILE A 406 -13.57 1.54 -17.88
N GLU A 407 -12.55 0.68 -17.75
CA GLU A 407 -12.01 -0.10 -18.88
C GLU A 407 -12.86 -1.32 -19.26
N GLN A 408 -14.02 -1.50 -18.61
CA GLN A 408 -15.10 -2.40 -19.04
C GLN A 408 -16.31 -1.60 -19.55
N GLY A 409 -16.09 -0.69 -20.50
CA GLY A 409 -17.15 -0.26 -21.43
C GLY A 409 -18.15 0.81 -20.95
N ALA A 410 -17.86 1.57 -19.89
CA ALA A 410 -18.66 2.75 -19.53
C ALA A 410 -17.92 4.04 -19.90
N GLN A 411 -18.44 4.79 -20.88
CA GLN A 411 -17.92 6.10 -21.25
C GLN A 411 -18.17 7.11 -20.13
N CYS A 412 -17.12 7.57 -19.45
CA CYS A 412 -17.19 8.83 -18.70
C CYS A 412 -17.28 9.99 -19.69
N VAL A 413 -18.49 10.47 -19.97
CA VAL A 413 -18.68 11.69 -20.77
C VAL A 413 -18.25 12.89 -19.92
N TYR A 414 -17.17 13.54 -20.33
CA TYR A 414 -16.76 14.85 -19.81
C TYR A 414 -17.93 15.83 -19.98
N ASN A 415 -18.54 16.28 -18.87
CA ASN A 415 -19.52 17.36 -18.88
C ASN A 415 -18.78 18.69 -18.64
N PRO A 416 -18.60 19.54 -19.66
CA PRO A 416 -17.89 20.82 -19.52
C PRO A 416 -18.63 21.86 -18.66
N ALA A 417 -19.83 21.57 -18.14
CA ALA A 417 -20.67 22.55 -17.45
C ALA A 417 -20.66 22.47 -15.90
N ILE A 418 -19.91 21.55 -15.26
CA ILE A 418 -19.94 21.37 -13.80
C ILE A 418 -18.53 21.46 -13.21
N THR A 419 -18.22 22.56 -12.52
CA THR A 419 -16.89 22.86 -11.95
C THR A 419 -16.66 22.33 -10.53
N THR A 420 -17.62 21.61 -9.93
CA THR A 420 -17.46 21.04 -8.60
C THR A 420 -18.35 19.79 -8.50
N ASP A 421 -17.76 18.68 -8.09
CA ASP A 421 -18.39 17.37 -7.84
C ASP A 421 -18.63 16.47 -9.06
N TYR A 422 -17.83 15.40 -9.14
CA TYR A 422 -18.16 14.21 -9.91
C TYR A 422 -19.17 13.39 -9.11
N LYS A 423 -20.36 13.17 -9.67
CA LYS A 423 -21.25 12.09 -9.23
C LYS A 423 -21.08 10.92 -10.20
N CYS A 424 -20.63 9.78 -9.68
CA CYS A 424 -20.77 8.50 -10.36
C CYS A 424 -22.26 8.11 -10.32
N SER A 425 -22.86 7.87 -11.49
CA SER A 425 -24.17 7.21 -11.62
C SER A 425 -23.98 5.72 -11.80
#